data_AF-A0A7X6UU43-F1
#
_entry.id   AF-A0A7X6UU43-F1
#
_cell.length_a   1.000
_cell.length_b   1.000
_cell.length_c   1.000
_cell.angle_alpha   90.00
_cell.angle_beta   90.00
_cell.angle_gamma   90.00
#
_symmetry.space_group_name_H-M   'P 1'
#
loop_
_entity.id
_entity.type
_entity.pdbx_description
1 polymer ?
#
loop_
_entity_poly.entity_id
_entity_poly.type
_entity_poly.pdbx_seq_one_letter_code
_entity_poly.pdbx_strand_id
1 'polypeptide(L)'
;IEHLIDLVAGHSDQAASLLVERDGQLQELIVRPRPDPALGRARIGIRFDPLAVDADKVVHIAPRQQLKSHATAILRVLSSLLTPREARATSQGLGGPFMIIFMLFDMVRRGLIIALWFTCFLNVNLAILNLLPIPILDGGHILFALLEAILRKPLHPKIINAVSQLFAALIITAFVLLSGRDVLRIKTMFRLMKPAAALTNAPPAAPAEPR
;
A
#
# COMPACT_ATOMS: atom_id res chain seq x y z
N ILE A 1 12.64 8.52 -7.19
CA ILE A 1 12.34 8.27 -5.76
C ILE A 1 13.46 7.46 -5.10
N GLU A 2 13.86 6.30 -5.66
CA GLU A 2 14.94 5.48 -5.07
C GLU A 2 16.25 6.24 -4.88
N HIS A 3 16.70 7.01 -5.89
CA HIS A 3 17.88 7.88 -5.78
C HIS A 3 17.84 8.81 -4.56
N LEU A 4 16.69 9.44 -4.27
CA LEU A 4 16.55 10.34 -3.11
C LEU A 4 16.63 9.56 -1.79
N ILE A 5 16.03 8.37 -1.74
CA ILE A 5 16.06 7.51 -0.56
C ILE A 5 17.51 7.08 -0.25
N ASP A 6 18.27 6.72 -1.28
CA ASP A 6 19.66 6.30 -1.14
C ASP A 6 20.56 7.46 -0.67
N LEU A 7 20.37 8.66 -1.24
CA LEU A 7 21.07 9.87 -0.81
C LEU A 7 20.79 10.20 0.66
N VAL A 8 19.54 10.09 1.10
CA VAL A 8 19.12 10.35 2.49
C VAL A 8 19.67 9.28 3.45
N ALA A 9 19.72 8.02 3.03
CA ALA A 9 20.27 6.94 3.83
C ALA A 9 21.80 7.09 4.03
N GLY A 10 22.51 7.56 3.00
CA GLY A 10 23.97 7.77 3.03
C GLY A 10 24.45 8.92 3.92
N HIS A 11 23.57 9.89 4.28
CA HIS A 11 23.92 11.09 5.05
C HIS A 11 23.25 11.13 6.43
N SER A 12 23.19 9.98 7.11
CA SER A 12 22.59 9.88 8.46
C SER A 12 23.19 10.91 9.42
N ASP A 13 22.33 11.72 10.06
CA ASP A 13 22.67 12.80 11.01
C ASP A 13 23.47 14.01 10.48
N GLN A 14 23.86 14.02 9.20
CA GLN A 14 24.51 15.15 8.55
C GLN A 14 23.48 16.06 7.86
N ALA A 15 23.65 17.37 7.97
CA ALA A 15 22.80 18.31 7.25
C ALA A 15 23.09 18.22 5.75
N ALA A 16 22.06 18.00 4.95
CA ALA A 16 22.14 17.93 3.49
C ALA A 16 21.29 19.06 2.88
N SER A 17 21.83 19.71 1.85
CA SER A 17 21.08 20.70 1.07
C SER A 17 20.25 19.99 -0.01
N LEU A 18 18.97 20.35 -0.10
CA LEU A 18 18.03 19.92 -1.13
C LEU A 18 17.51 21.13 -1.88
N LEU A 19 17.68 21.13 -3.19
CA LEU A 19 17.01 22.08 -4.07
C LEU A 19 15.62 21.55 -4.41
N VAL A 20 14.59 22.33 -4.10
CA VAL A 20 13.19 22.00 -4.36
C VAL A 20 12.57 23.12 -5.20
N GLU A 21 11.95 22.76 -6.31
CA GLU A 21 11.16 23.72 -7.09
C GLU A 21 9.76 23.85 -6.48
N ARG A 22 9.38 25.09 -6.15
CA ARG A 22 8.04 25.45 -5.67
C ARG A 22 7.57 26.69 -6.41
N ASP A 23 6.41 26.63 -7.04
CA ASP A 23 5.82 27.73 -7.81
C ASP A 23 6.78 28.32 -8.87
N GLY A 24 7.56 27.45 -9.52
CA GLY A 24 8.54 27.83 -10.55
C GLY A 24 9.82 28.48 -10.01
N GLN A 25 10.01 28.54 -8.69
CA GLN A 25 11.25 29.03 -8.06
C GLN A 25 11.99 27.88 -7.37
N LEU A 26 13.30 27.82 -7.59
CA LEU A 26 14.20 26.90 -6.88
C LEU A 26 14.46 27.44 -5.47
N GLN A 27 14.08 26.67 -4.46
CA GLN A 27 14.32 26.95 -3.06
C GLN A 27 15.32 25.95 -2.50
N GLU A 28 16.35 26.44 -1.82
CA GLU A 28 17.30 25.60 -1.10
C GLU A 28 16.78 25.32 0.32
N LEU A 29 16.66 24.03 0.65
CA LEU A 29 16.20 23.55 1.95
C LEU A 29 17.26 22.68 2.59
N ILE A 30 17.68 23.06 3.79
CA ILE A 30 18.60 22.24 4.59
C ILE A 30 17.77 21.23 5.37
N VAL A 31 17.97 19.95 5.09
CA VAL A 31 17.31 18.85 5.80
C VAL A 31 18.32 18.06 6.61
N ARG A 32 17.88 17.53 7.76
CA ARG A 32 18.68 16.63 8.58
C ARG A 32 17.99 15.28 8.68
N PRO A 33 18.49 14.24 7.99
CA PRO A 33 17.96 12.88 8.09
C PRO A 33 18.05 12.38 9.53
N ARG A 34 16.95 11.85 10.06
CA ARG A 34 16.90 11.20 11.38
C ARG A 34 16.76 9.68 11.21
N PRO A 35 17.49 8.87 11.99
CA PRO A 35 17.31 7.42 11.97
C PRO A 35 15.89 7.02 12.37
N ASP A 36 15.29 6.08 11.63
CA ASP A 36 14.01 5.45 11.96
C ASP A 36 14.24 3.98 12.39
N PRO A 37 14.18 3.67 13.70
CA PRO A 37 14.38 2.32 14.22
C PRO A 37 13.39 1.30 13.68
N ALA A 38 12.19 1.71 13.26
CA ALA A 38 11.17 0.80 12.73
C ALA A 38 11.49 0.32 11.30
N LEU A 39 12.25 1.10 10.54
CA LEU A 39 12.56 0.84 9.13
C LEU A 39 14.04 0.52 8.89
N GLY A 40 14.90 0.66 9.91
CA GLY A 40 16.34 0.40 9.79
C GLY A 40 17.07 1.37 8.85
N ARG A 41 16.52 2.57 8.61
CA ARG A 41 17.08 3.57 7.69
C ARG A 41 16.79 5.00 8.15
N ALA A 42 17.61 5.97 7.72
CA ALA A 42 17.36 7.39 7.97
C ALA A 42 16.24 7.96 7.10
N ARG A 43 15.50 8.96 7.62
CA ARG A 43 14.40 9.63 6.92
C ARG A 43 14.35 11.13 7.22
N ILE A 44 13.80 11.89 6.27
CA ILE A 44 13.59 13.34 6.36
C ILE A 44 12.11 13.74 6.47
N GLY A 45 11.22 12.77 6.72
CA GLY A 45 9.79 13.03 6.92
C GLY A 45 8.98 13.33 5.65
N ILE A 46 9.58 13.20 4.46
CA ILE A 46 8.87 13.29 3.18
C ILE A 46 8.12 11.98 2.93
N ARG A 47 6.81 12.09 2.70
CA ARG A 47 5.99 10.97 2.25
C ARG A 47 5.54 11.23 0.81
N PHE A 48 6.11 10.47 -0.12
CA PHE A 48 5.52 10.36 -1.45
C PHE A 48 4.18 9.66 -1.29
N ASP A 49 3.10 10.25 -1.79
CA ASP A 49 1.82 9.58 -1.92
C ASP A 49 1.86 8.81 -3.25
N PRO A 50 2.09 7.48 -3.24
CA PRO A 50 2.18 6.71 -4.48
C PRO A 50 0.84 6.63 -5.22
N LEU A 51 -0.25 7.08 -4.58
CA LEU A 51 -1.58 7.19 -5.15
C LEU A 51 -1.96 8.65 -5.45
N ALA A 52 -1.03 9.60 -5.32
CA ALA A 52 -1.24 10.95 -5.84
C ALA A 52 -1.31 10.87 -7.36
N VAL A 53 -2.54 10.81 -7.87
CA VAL A 53 -2.84 11.01 -9.27
C VAL A 53 -2.88 12.52 -9.49
N ASP A 54 -1.97 13.01 -10.33
CA ASP A 54 -2.03 14.36 -10.84
C ASP A 54 -3.22 14.43 -11.82
N ALA A 55 -4.40 14.80 -11.31
CA ALA A 55 -5.64 14.79 -12.07
C ALA A 55 -5.59 15.71 -13.31
N ASP A 56 -4.66 16.66 -13.30
CA ASP A 56 -4.45 17.63 -14.36
C ASP A 56 -3.49 17.12 -15.46
N LYS A 57 -2.79 16.00 -15.23
CA LYS A 57 -1.90 15.37 -16.22
C LYS A 57 -2.45 14.04 -16.70
N VAL A 58 -2.91 14.02 -17.94
CA VAL A 58 -3.29 12.79 -18.63
C VAL A 58 -2.04 12.03 -19.04
N VAL A 59 -1.76 10.91 -18.37
CA VAL A 59 -0.65 10.01 -18.72
C VAL A 59 -1.16 8.84 -19.55
N HIS A 60 -0.65 8.71 -20.78
CA HIS A 60 -0.97 7.57 -21.64
C HIS A 60 0.04 6.44 -21.46
N ILE A 61 -0.27 5.49 -20.59
CA ILE A 61 0.52 4.25 -20.44
C ILE A 61 -0.10 3.17 -21.32
N ALA A 62 0.72 2.45 -22.09
CA ALA A 62 0.21 1.36 -22.91
C ALA A 62 -0.41 0.26 -22.02
N PRO A 63 -1.61 -0.28 -22.34
CA PRO A 63 -2.29 -1.27 -21.50
C PRO A 63 -1.43 -2.49 -21.16
N ARG A 64 -0.64 -2.99 -22.12
CA ARG A 64 0.31 -4.10 -21.92
C ARG A 64 1.39 -3.79 -20.88
N GLN A 65 1.87 -2.53 -20.84
CA GLN A 65 2.91 -2.11 -19.90
C GLN A 65 2.32 -1.97 -18.50
N GLN A 66 1.12 -1.41 -18.38
CA GLN A 66 0.36 -1.40 -17.12
C GLN A 66 0.14 -2.83 -16.60
N LEU A 67 -0.36 -3.73 -17.44
CA LEU A 67 -0.63 -5.09 -17.00
C LEU A 67 0.65 -5.79 -16.52
N LYS A 68 1.76 -5.62 -17.26
CA LYS A 68 3.07 -6.17 -16.87
C LYS A 68 3.57 -5.56 -15.56
N SER A 69 3.43 -4.25 -15.35
CA SER A 69 3.87 -3.61 -14.12
C SER A 69 3.05 -4.07 -12.91
N HIS A 70 1.72 -4.17 -13.04
CA HIS A 70 0.86 -4.69 -11.98
C HIS A 70 1.17 -6.17 -11.67
N ALA A 71 1.32 -7.01 -12.69
CA ALA A 71 1.64 -8.43 -12.49
C ALA A 71 3.00 -8.62 -11.81
N THR A 72 4.04 -7.91 -12.25
CA THR A 72 5.37 -7.99 -11.64
C THR A 72 5.39 -7.46 -10.21
N ALA A 73 4.61 -6.41 -9.90
CA ALA A 73 4.47 -5.91 -8.53
C ALA A 73 3.79 -6.94 -7.61
N ILE A 74 2.69 -7.56 -8.06
CA ILE A 74 2.00 -8.61 -7.31
C ILE A 74 2.94 -9.79 -7.04
N LEU A 75 3.64 -10.27 -8.07
CA LEU A 75 4.59 -11.38 -7.92
C LEU A 75 5.73 -11.06 -6.95
N ARG A 76 6.24 -9.82 -6.97
CA ARG A 76 7.27 -9.36 -6.03
C ARG A 76 6.77 -9.34 -4.59
N VAL A 77 5.54 -8.88 -4.36
CA VAL A 77 4.92 -8.89 -3.01
C VAL A 77 4.72 -10.32 -2.54
N LEU A 78 4.23 -11.21 -3.41
CA LEU A 78 4.08 -12.63 -3.07
C LEU A 78 5.43 -13.28 -2.76
N SER A 79 6.47 -13.00 -3.55
CA SER A 79 7.80 -13.55 -3.30
C SER A 79 8.43 -13.01 -2.02
N SER A 80 8.23 -11.72 -1.71
CA SER A 80 8.74 -11.12 -0.48
C SER A 80 8.01 -11.61 0.77
N LEU A 81 6.72 -11.98 0.66
CA LEU A 81 5.98 -12.64 1.75
C LEU A 81 6.48 -14.06 2.04
N LEU A 82 6.95 -14.77 1.01
CA LEU A 82 7.53 -16.10 1.17
C LEU A 82 8.98 -16.06 1.68
N THR A 83 9.64 -14.89 1.59
CA THR A 83 11.01 -14.69 2.02
C THR A 83 11.06 -14.28 3.49
N PRO A 84 11.58 -15.11 4.43
CA PRO A 84 11.46 -14.86 5.87
C PRO A 84 12.02 -13.51 6.34
N ARG A 85 13.10 -13.03 5.69
CA ARG A 85 13.74 -11.75 6.01
C ARG A 85 12.87 -10.54 5.66
N GLU A 86 12.06 -10.65 4.61
CA GLU A 86 11.25 -9.54 4.07
C GLU A 86 9.79 -9.62 4.51
N ALA A 87 9.31 -10.84 4.83
CA ALA A 87 7.92 -11.12 5.16
C ALA A 87 7.36 -10.21 6.27
N ARG A 88 8.16 -9.91 7.31
CA ARG A 88 7.73 -9.01 8.39
C ARG A 88 7.52 -7.58 7.90
N ALA A 89 8.43 -7.05 7.09
CA ALA A 89 8.33 -5.70 6.55
C ALA A 89 7.19 -5.60 5.52
N THR A 90 7.09 -6.56 4.60
CA THR A 90 6.01 -6.61 3.60
C THR A 90 4.65 -6.77 4.26
N SER A 91 4.52 -7.69 5.21
CA SER A 91 3.24 -7.91 5.90
C SER A 91 2.77 -6.64 6.59
N GLN A 92 3.64 -5.89 7.27
CA GLN A 92 3.29 -4.59 7.86
C GLN A 92 2.78 -3.57 6.84
N GLY A 93 3.28 -3.59 5.60
CA GLY A 93 2.82 -2.71 4.53
C GLY A 93 1.47 -3.11 3.91
N LEU A 94 1.05 -4.37 4.03
CA LEU A 94 -0.20 -4.85 3.44
C LEU A 94 -1.43 -4.33 4.20
N GLY A 95 -2.31 -3.62 3.50
CA GLY A 95 -3.66 -3.33 3.96
C GLY A 95 -4.57 -4.54 3.73
N GLY A 96 -5.48 -4.80 4.67
CA GLY A 96 -6.57 -5.74 4.47
C GLY A 96 -7.83 -5.08 3.86
N PRO A 97 -8.98 -5.78 3.93
CA PRO A 97 -10.24 -5.34 3.34
C PRO A 97 -10.73 -3.99 3.87
N PHE A 98 -10.64 -3.78 5.18
CA PHE A 98 -11.08 -2.53 5.79
C PHE A 98 -10.17 -1.36 5.41
N MET A 99 -8.86 -1.58 5.28
CA MET A 99 -7.96 -0.56 4.76
C MET A 99 -8.29 -0.20 3.30
N ILE A 100 -8.61 -1.19 2.46
CA ILE A 100 -9.02 -0.94 1.06
C ILE A 100 -10.28 -0.06 1.00
N ILE A 101 -11.29 -0.35 1.83
CA ILE A 101 -12.52 0.46 1.92
C ILE A 101 -12.21 1.88 2.41
N PHE A 102 -11.36 2.01 3.44
CA PHE A 102 -10.93 3.32 3.94
C PHE A 102 -10.21 4.14 2.86
N MET A 103 -9.33 3.50 2.09
CA MET A 103 -8.62 4.14 0.97
C MET A 103 -9.59 4.55 -0.14
N LEU A 104 -10.57 3.71 -0.50
CA LEU A 104 -11.61 4.08 -1.46
C LEU A 104 -12.36 5.34 -1.02
N PHE A 105 -12.74 5.42 0.26
CA PHE A 105 -13.41 6.60 0.81
C PHE A 105 -12.53 7.86 0.78
N ASP A 106 -11.23 7.72 1.07
CA ASP A 106 -10.26 8.82 0.92
C ASP A 106 -10.16 9.28 -0.54
N MET A 107 -10.09 8.35 -1.50
CA MET A 107 -10.05 8.69 -2.93
C MET A 107 -11.33 9.39 -3.40
N VAL A 108 -12.51 8.97 -2.94
CA VAL A 108 -13.79 9.64 -3.24
C VAL A 108 -13.80 11.08 -2.71
N ARG A 109 -13.24 11.31 -1.52
CA ARG A 109 -13.13 12.67 -0.96
C ARG A 109 -12.16 13.57 -1.73
N ARG A 110 -11.16 13.00 -2.41
CA ARG A 110 -10.21 13.74 -3.25
C ARG A 110 -10.79 14.09 -4.63
N GLY A 111 -11.77 13.33 -5.11
CA GLY A 111 -12.51 13.64 -6.34
C GLY A 111 -12.94 12.40 -7.12
N LEU A 112 -13.96 12.55 -7.96
CA LEU A 112 -14.56 11.43 -8.71
C LEU A 112 -13.58 10.78 -9.69
N ILE A 113 -12.76 11.56 -10.39
CA ILE A 113 -11.75 11.05 -11.34
C ILE A 113 -10.73 10.16 -10.61
N ILE A 114 -10.26 10.58 -9.44
CA ILE A 114 -9.30 9.82 -8.62
C ILE A 114 -9.94 8.54 -8.09
N ALA A 115 -11.21 8.59 -7.66
CA ALA A 115 -11.96 7.42 -7.23
C ALA A 115 -12.16 6.38 -8.36
N LEU A 116 -12.47 6.85 -9.57
CA LEU A 116 -12.58 5.98 -10.75
C LEU A 116 -11.24 5.34 -11.11
N TRP A 117 -10.16 6.13 -11.09
CA TRP A 117 -8.81 5.60 -11.29
C TRP A 117 -8.47 4.52 -10.26
N PHE A 118 -8.73 4.78 -8.97
CA PHE A 118 -8.47 3.81 -7.90
C PHE A 118 -9.31 2.54 -8.05
N THR A 119 -10.58 2.69 -8.46
CA THR A 119 -11.47 1.56 -8.73
C THR A 119 -10.96 0.72 -9.91
N CYS A 120 -10.53 1.37 -11.00
CA CYS A 120 -9.90 0.69 -12.13
C CYS A 120 -8.64 -0.05 -11.70
N PHE A 121 -7.75 0.62 -10.95
CA PHE A 121 -6.55 0.03 -10.37
C PHE A 121 -6.88 -1.21 -9.52
N LEU A 122 -7.87 -1.14 -8.63
CA LEU A 122 -8.28 -2.27 -7.80
C LEU A 122 -8.76 -3.45 -8.66
N ASN A 123 -9.66 -3.19 -9.62
CA ASN A 123 -10.22 -4.23 -10.49
C ASN A 123 -9.14 -4.92 -11.33
N VAL A 124 -8.17 -4.18 -11.88
CA VAL A 124 -7.05 -4.76 -12.64
C VAL A 124 -6.21 -5.67 -11.75
N ASN A 125 -5.88 -5.24 -10.53
CA ASN A 125 -5.12 -6.09 -9.60
C ASN A 125 -5.92 -7.34 -9.18
N LEU A 126 -7.23 -7.21 -8.96
CA LEU A 126 -8.10 -8.35 -8.63
C LEU A 126 -8.17 -9.36 -9.78
N ALA A 127 -8.28 -8.87 -11.02
CA ALA A 127 -8.26 -9.74 -12.21
C ALA A 127 -6.94 -10.51 -12.33
N ILE A 128 -5.80 -9.85 -12.09
CA ILE A 128 -4.48 -10.52 -12.09
C ILE A 128 -4.39 -11.55 -10.97
N LEU A 129 -4.84 -11.21 -9.75
CA LEU A 129 -4.85 -12.13 -8.62
C LEU A 129 -5.73 -13.36 -8.89
N ASN A 130 -6.90 -13.18 -9.51
CA ASN A 130 -7.80 -14.28 -9.86
C ASN A 130 -7.21 -15.22 -10.92
N LEU A 131 -6.28 -14.75 -11.75
CA LEU A 131 -5.56 -15.59 -12.73
C LEU A 131 -4.41 -16.39 -12.10
N LEU A 132 -4.06 -16.15 -10.83
CA LEU A 132 -3.03 -16.93 -10.16
C LEU A 132 -3.46 -18.39 -9.97
N PRO A 133 -2.53 -19.35 -9.97
CA PRO A 133 -2.80 -20.78 -9.80
C PRO A 133 -3.16 -21.12 -8.33
N ILE A 134 -4.23 -20.51 -7.82
CA ILE A 134 -4.72 -20.66 -6.45
C ILE A 134 -6.05 -21.43 -6.52
N PRO A 135 -6.15 -22.64 -5.93
CA PRO A 135 -7.28 -23.58 -6.02
C PRO A 135 -8.71 -23.08 -5.77
N ILE A 136 -8.89 -21.91 -5.16
CA ILE A 136 -10.20 -21.30 -4.87
C ILE A 136 -10.53 -20.12 -5.80
N LEU A 137 -9.55 -19.68 -6.60
CA LEU A 137 -9.68 -18.63 -7.60
C LEU A 137 -9.84 -19.24 -8.98
N ASP A 138 -10.29 -18.43 -9.95
CA ASP A 138 -10.50 -18.85 -11.35
C ASP A 138 -9.24 -19.50 -11.96
N GLY A 139 -8.06 -18.98 -11.65
CA GLY A 139 -6.77 -19.51 -12.08
C GLY A 139 -6.44 -20.89 -11.50
N GLY A 140 -7.00 -21.24 -10.34
CA GLY A 140 -6.93 -22.60 -9.78
C GLY A 140 -7.74 -23.60 -10.61
N HIS A 141 -8.93 -23.22 -11.06
CA HIS A 141 -9.73 -24.04 -11.97
C HIS A 141 -9.05 -24.23 -13.31
N ILE A 142 -8.44 -23.17 -13.86
CA ILE A 142 -7.62 -23.23 -15.07
C ILE A 142 -6.43 -24.20 -14.86
N LEU A 143 -5.75 -24.12 -13.72
CA LEU A 143 -4.65 -25.04 -13.37
C LEU A 143 -5.13 -26.50 -13.33
N PHE A 144 -6.25 -26.78 -12.66
CA PHE A 144 -6.78 -28.13 -12.56
C PHE A 144 -7.16 -28.68 -13.94
N ALA A 145 -7.83 -27.88 -14.77
CA ALA A 145 -8.17 -28.28 -16.14
C ALA A 145 -6.92 -28.53 -17.00
N LEU A 146 -5.88 -27.69 -16.86
CA LEU A 146 -4.61 -27.87 -17.57
C LEU A 146 -3.91 -29.15 -17.12
N LEU A 147 -3.90 -29.45 -15.82
CA LEU A 147 -3.34 -30.68 -15.27
C LEU A 147 -4.10 -31.91 -15.77
N GLU A 148 -5.44 -31.88 -15.82
CA GLU A 148 -6.25 -32.96 -16.39
C GLU A 148 -5.95 -33.18 -17.88
N ALA A 149 -5.79 -32.09 -18.64
CA ALA A 149 -5.47 -32.16 -20.06
C ALA A 149 -4.08 -32.79 -20.32
N ILE A 150 -3.08 -32.45 -19.48
CA ILE A 150 -1.73 -33.02 -19.55
C ILE A 150 -1.73 -34.49 -19.11
N LEU A 151 -2.37 -34.79 -17.98
CA LEU A 151 -2.43 -36.14 -17.40
C LEU A 151 -3.37 -37.07 -18.19
N ARG A 152 -4.23 -36.51 -19.05
CA ARG A 152 -5.30 -37.20 -19.79
C ARG A 152 -6.19 -38.06 -18.89
N LYS A 153 -6.31 -37.67 -17.63
CA LYS A 153 -7.06 -38.38 -16.60
C LYS A 153 -7.73 -37.34 -15.69
N PRO A 154 -8.98 -37.59 -15.25
CA PRO A 154 -9.64 -36.70 -14.31
C PRO A 154 -8.88 -36.69 -12.98
N LEU A 155 -8.73 -35.50 -12.39
CA LEU A 155 -8.15 -35.37 -11.06
C LEU A 155 -9.14 -35.91 -10.03
N HIS A 156 -8.62 -36.57 -9.00
CA HIS A 156 -9.47 -37.19 -8.01
C HIS A 156 -10.26 -36.09 -7.24
N PRO A 157 -11.61 -36.10 -7.22
CA PRO A 157 -12.40 -35.01 -6.63
C PRO A 157 -12.08 -34.73 -5.16
N LYS A 158 -11.75 -35.77 -4.38
CA LYS A 158 -11.30 -35.62 -2.99
C LYS A 158 -10.03 -34.75 -2.85
N ILE A 159 -9.09 -34.84 -3.79
CA ILE A 159 -7.84 -34.05 -3.75
C ILE A 159 -8.15 -32.59 -4.06
N ILE A 160 -8.92 -32.33 -5.12
CA ILE A 160 -9.36 -30.96 -5.46
C ILE A 160 -10.09 -30.34 -4.26
N ASN A 161 -11.07 -31.05 -3.70
CA ASN A 161 -11.84 -30.55 -2.56
C ASN A 161 -10.97 -30.29 -1.34
N ALA A 162 -10.07 -31.21 -0.98
CA ALA A 162 -9.18 -31.03 0.17
C ALA A 162 -8.25 -29.82 -0.01
N VAL A 163 -7.66 -29.67 -1.20
CA VAL A 163 -6.77 -28.56 -1.53
C VAL A 163 -7.53 -27.24 -1.56
N SER A 164 -8.68 -27.16 -2.23
CA SER A 164 -9.50 -25.94 -2.26
C SER A 164 -10.00 -25.54 -0.88
N GLN A 165 -10.40 -26.50 -0.03
CA GLN A 165 -10.80 -26.22 1.37
C GLN A 165 -9.64 -25.69 2.20
N LEU A 166 -8.44 -26.26 2.05
CA LEU A 166 -7.24 -25.77 2.73
C LEU A 166 -6.95 -24.31 2.33
N PHE A 167 -6.93 -24.01 1.03
CA PHE A 167 -6.67 -22.65 0.55
C PHE A 167 -7.79 -21.68 0.94
N ALA A 168 -9.05 -22.10 0.91
CA ALA A 168 -10.17 -21.28 1.40
C ALA A 168 -10.01 -20.95 2.89
N ALA A 169 -9.67 -21.95 3.72
CA ALA A 169 -9.40 -21.72 5.15
C ALA A 169 -8.23 -20.76 5.37
N LEU A 170 -7.15 -20.87 4.59
CA LEU A 170 -6.01 -19.95 4.64
C LEU A 170 -6.41 -18.52 4.27
N ILE A 171 -7.18 -18.33 3.20
CA ILE A 171 -7.62 -17.01 2.76
C ILE A 171 -8.59 -16.37 3.76
N ILE A 172 -9.54 -17.15 4.29
CA ILE A 172 -10.47 -16.67 5.33
C ILE A 172 -9.69 -16.28 6.59
N THR A 173 -8.72 -17.09 7.00
CA THR A 173 -7.87 -16.79 8.16
C THR A 173 -7.09 -15.49 7.93
N ALA A 174 -6.47 -15.34 6.75
CA ALA A 174 -5.78 -14.12 6.37
C ALA A 174 -6.72 -12.91 6.37
N PHE A 175 -7.93 -13.05 5.83
CA PHE A 175 -8.96 -12.01 5.81
C PHE A 175 -9.28 -11.51 7.22
N VAL A 176 -9.52 -12.43 8.17
CA VAL A 176 -9.83 -12.09 9.56
C VAL A 176 -8.63 -11.41 10.25
N LEU A 177 -7.43 -11.96 10.11
CA LEU A 177 -6.21 -11.41 10.73
C LEU A 177 -5.89 -10.00 10.20
N LEU A 178 -5.95 -9.82 8.88
CA LEU A 178 -5.72 -8.53 8.24
C LEU A 178 -6.78 -7.51 8.64
N SER A 179 -8.05 -7.93 8.68
CA SER A 179 -9.17 -7.09 9.10
C SER A 179 -9.01 -6.58 10.53
N GLY A 180 -8.68 -7.46 11.48
CA GLY A 180 -8.45 -7.06 12.87
C GLY A 180 -7.30 -6.06 13.00
N ARG A 181 -6.21 -6.27 12.25
CA ARG A 181 -5.08 -5.35 12.20
C ARG A 181 -5.42 -4.00 11.58
N ASP A 182 -6.28 -3.99 10.57
CA ASP A 182 -6.72 -2.76 9.92
C ASP A 182 -7.56 -1.90 10.87
N VAL A 183 -8.49 -2.49 11.62
CA VAL A 183 -9.30 -1.76 12.61
C VAL A 183 -8.41 -1.01 13.61
N LEU A 184 -7.36 -1.67 14.12
CA LEU A 184 -6.39 -1.06 15.03
C LEU A 184 -5.61 0.10 14.37
N ARG A 185 -5.18 -0.07 13.12
CA ARG A 185 -4.45 0.97 12.37
C ARG A 185 -5.35 2.16 12.06
N ILE A 186 -6.56 1.92 11.55
CA ILE A 186 -7.54 2.96 11.21
C ILE A 186 -7.92 3.75 12.47
N LYS A 187 -8.19 3.09 13.61
CA LYS A 187 -8.46 3.76 14.88
C LYS A 187 -7.31 4.66 15.34
N THR A 188 -6.07 4.18 15.17
CA THR A 188 -4.87 4.97 15.48
C THR A 188 -4.77 6.19 14.57
N MET A 189 -5.02 6.04 13.26
CA MET A 189 -5.05 7.16 12.32
C MET A 189 -6.11 8.20 12.70
N PHE A 190 -7.34 7.79 13.00
CA PHE A 190 -8.39 8.71 13.45
C PHE A 190 -8.04 9.46 14.74
N ARG A 191 -7.35 8.81 15.69
CA ARG A 191 -6.86 9.47 16.91
C ARG A 191 -5.81 10.54 16.59
N LEU A 192 -4.87 10.23 15.71
CA LEU A 192 -3.80 11.14 15.29
C LEU A 192 -4.31 12.29 14.41
N MET A 193 -5.45 12.14 13.75
CA MET A 193 -6.14 13.21 13.03
C MET A 193 -6.97 14.11 13.98
N LYS A 194 -7.18 13.70 15.25
CA LYS A 194 -7.97 14.44 16.24
C LYS A 194 -7.26 15.55 17.06
N PRO A 195 -5.98 15.96 16.89
CA PRO A 195 -5.41 17.05 17.68
C PRO A 195 -5.29 18.35 16.88
N ALA A 196 -6.31 19.21 16.98
CA ALA A 196 -6.23 20.66 16.75
C ALA A 196 -7.50 21.41 17.20
N ALA A 197 -8.62 20.73 17.43
CA ALA A 197 -9.86 21.38 17.88
C ALA A 197 -9.86 21.73 19.38
N ALA A 198 -8.91 21.21 20.18
CA ALA A 198 -8.89 21.39 21.63
C ALA A 198 -7.95 22.53 22.11
N LEU A 199 -7.11 23.10 21.24
CA LEU A 199 -6.20 24.20 21.59
C LEU A 199 -6.77 25.60 21.25
N THR A 200 -7.89 25.67 20.53
CA THR A 200 -8.51 26.94 20.11
C THR A 200 -9.54 27.49 21.10
N ASN A 201 -9.93 26.70 22.13
CA ASN A 201 -10.95 27.10 23.11
C ASN A 201 -10.38 27.46 24.49
N ALA A 202 -9.06 27.62 24.64
CA ALA A 202 -8.51 28.23 25.84
C ALA A 202 -8.81 29.75 25.77
N PRO A 203 -9.51 30.34 26.76
CA PRO A 203 -9.71 31.78 26.82
C PRO A 203 -8.34 32.49 26.76
N PRO A 204 -8.19 33.61 26.03
CA PRO A 204 -6.94 34.35 26.01
C PRO A 204 -6.57 34.70 27.45
N ALA A 205 -5.35 34.33 27.86
CA ALA A 205 -4.81 34.71 29.16
C ALA A 205 -4.92 36.24 29.30
N ALA A 206 -5.58 36.68 30.36
CA ALA A 206 -5.75 38.10 30.64
C ALA A 206 -4.37 38.79 30.65
N PRO A 207 -4.23 39.99 30.05
CA PRO A 207 -2.97 40.72 30.07
C PRO A 207 -2.57 41.00 31.52
N ALA A 208 -1.35 40.62 31.88
CA ALA A 208 -0.79 40.92 33.19
C ALA A 208 -0.72 42.44 33.38
N GLU A 209 -1.32 42.94 34.46
CA GLU A 209 -1.24 44.34 34.85
C GLU A 209 0.22 44.75 35.09
N PRO A 210 0.69 45.88 34.52
CA PRO A 210 1.99 46.42 34.85
C PRO A 210 1.97 47.02 36.26
N ARG A 211 2.88 46.57 37.11
CA ARG A 211 3.26 47.23 38.37
C ARG A 211 4.37 48.24 38.13
#